data_AF-A0A0N4VX37-F1
#
_entry.id   AF-A0A0N4VX37-F1
#
_cell.length_a   1.000
_cell.length_b   1.000
_cell.length_c   1.000
_cell.angle_alpha   90.00
_cell.angle_beta   90.00
_cell.angle_gamma   90.00
#
_symmetry.space_group_name_H-M   'P 1'
#
loop_
_entity.id
_entity.type
_entity.pdbx_description
1 polymer ?
#
loop_
_entity_poly.entity_id
_entity_poly.type
_entity_poly.pdbx_seq_one_letter_code
_entity_poly.pdbx_strand_id
1 'polypeptide(L)'
;MLIPQLKEAKNVFTLYHLLNTVLSVTFLSTKGIPEICQWFFVSEDGECALDSREREILIFLAVIIAWKGRKATNYLHYINNIFLFSKIANIALFLRADAFIGVIYLLIVVVVTVLVPEPIYSGPEKITYFQGVELFDELNKDRKSIFIIQFYTTWSPECKHATPVFAQLSER
;
A
#
# COMPACT_ATOMS: atom_id res chain seq x y z
N MET A 1 -1.10 26.59 13.05
CA MET A 1 -1.41 25.92 11.77
C MET A 1 -0.37 24.84 11.36
N LEU A 2 0.86 24.83 11.89
CA LEU A 2 1.90 23.82 11.54
C LEU A 2 1.77 22.44 12.23
N ILE A 3 1.08 22.36 13.36
CA ILE A 3 0.98 21.14 14.17
C ILE A 3 0.16 20.00 13.51
N PRO A 4 -0.97 20.24 12.79
CA PRO A 4 -1.70 19.15 12.12
C PRO A 4 -0.87 18.50 11.00
N GLN A 5 -0.06 19.27 10.29
CA GLN A 5 0.83 18.80 9.21
C GLN A 5 1.91 17.82 9.74
N LEU A 6 2.43 18.04 10.95
CA LEU A 6 3.40 17.17 11.60
C LEU A 6 2.80 15.82 12.05
N LYS A 7 1.52 15.82 12.45
CA LYS A 7 0.81 14.59 12.86
C LYS A 7 0.51 13.70 11.64
N GLU A 8 0.18 14.31 10.50
CA GLU A 8 0.03 13.60 9.22
C GLU A 8 1.38 13.10 8.67
N ALA A 9 2.45 13.89 8.76
CA ALA A 9 3.80 13.46 8.37
C ALA A 9 4.31 12.26 9.19
N LYS A 10 3.94 12.17 10.48
CA LYS A 10 4.29 11.02 11.34
C LYS A 10 3.58 9.73 10.89
N ASN A 11 2.39 9.83 10.30
CA ASN A 11 1.69 8.69 9.69
C ASN A 11 2.33 8.27 8.35
N VAL A 12 2.81 9.22 7.55
CA VAL A 12 3.54 8.94 6.30
C VAL A 12 4.90 8.27 6.56
N PHE A 13 5.52 8.53 7.72
CA PHE A 13 6.76 7.88 8.17
C PHE A 13 6.53 6.59 8.99
N THR A 14 5.39 5.93 8.83
CA THR A 14 5.26 4.58 9.38
C THR A 14 6.29 3.67 8.71
N LEU A 15 6.98 2.83 9.49
CA LEU A 15 7.97 1.87 8.99
C LEU A 15 7.46 1.08 7.77
N TYR A 16 6.17 0.79 7.75
CA TYR A 16 5.45 0.23 6.61
C TYR A 16 5.67 1.02 5.32
N HIS A 17 5.34 2.31 5.27
CA HIS A 17 5.44 3.11 4.05
C HIS A 17 6.88 3.26 3.57
N LEU A 18 7.83 3.39 4.50
CA LEU A 18 9.25 3.50 4.16
C LEU A 18 9.75 2.21 3.49
N LEU A 19 9.56 1.06 4.14
CA LEU A 19 10.03 -0.22 3.59
C LEU A 19 9.35 -0.55 2.26
N ASN A 20 8.05 -0.31 2.13
CA ASN A 20 7.33 -0.55 0.89
C ASN A 20 7.76 0.39 -0.25
N THR A 21 8.10 1.65 0.07
CA THR A 21 8.65 2.59 -0.91
C THR A 21 10.00 2.11 -1.42
N VAL A 22 10.90 1.72 -0.50
CA VAL A 22 12.21 1.16 -0.86
C VAL A 22 12.05 -0.05 -1.78
N LEU A 23 11.20 -1.01 -1.41
CA LEU A 23 10.91 -2.19 -2.23
C LEU A 23 10.37 -1.82 -3.61
N SER A 24 9.53 -0.79 -3.71
CA SER A 24 8.90 -0.38 -4.97
C SER A 24 9.89 0.27 -5.94
N VAL A 25 10.92 0.96 -5.44
CA VAL A 25 11.92 1.63 -6.29
C VAL A 25 13.18 0.80 -6.52
N THR A 26 13.34 -0.34 -5.81
CA THR A 26 14.59 -1.12 -5.78
C THR A 26 15.11 -1.45 -7.18
N PHE A 27 14.27 -1.97 -8.08
CA PHE A 27 14.74 -2.36 -9.43
C PHE A 27 15.27 -1.17 -10.24
N LEU A 28 14.56 -0.04 -10.19
CA LEU A 28 14.98 1.20 -10.83
C LEU A 28 16.28 1.73 -10.22
N SER A 29 16.45 1.62 -8.91
CA SER A 29 17.69 2.02 -8.23
C SER A 29 18.87 1.11 -8.57
N THR A 30 18.66 -0.20 -8.65
CA THR A 30 19.72 -1.16 -8.96
C THR A 30 20.24 -1.02 -10.39
N LYS A 31 19.37 -0.68 -11.35
CA LYS A 31 19.75 -0.48 -12.76
C LYS A 31 20.07 0.97 -13.13
N GLY A 32 19.50 1.94 -12.42
CA GLY A 32 19.71 3.37 -12.69
C GLY A 32 21.02 3.92 -12.12
N ILE A 33 21.61 3.24 -11.13
CA ILE A 33 22.90 3.63 -10.52
C ILE A 33 23.98 2.64 -10.98
N PRO A 34 24.95 3.07 -11.80
CA PRO A 34 25.93 2.16 -12.41
C PRO A 34 26.78 1.42 -11.37
N GLU A 35 27.10 2.06 -10.24
CA GLU A 35 27.87 1.43 -9.16
C GLU A 35 27.13 0.26 -8.49
N ILE A 36 25.81 0.41 -8.26
CA ILE A 36 24.99 -0.64 -7.65
C ILE A 36 24.78 -1.76 -8.66
N CYS A 37 24.61 -1.41 -9.93
CA CYS A 37 24.34 -2.38 -10.97
C CYS A 37 25.46 -3.40 -11.15
N GLN A 38 26.72 -2.96 -11.16
CA GLN A 38 27.87 -3.85 -11.30
C GLN A 38 28.02 -4.84 -10.13
N TRP A 39 27.49 -4.48 -8.95
CA TRP A 39 27.51 -5.35 -7.78
C TRP A 39 26.43 -6.44 -7.84
N PHE A 40 25.25 -6.12 -8.39
CA PHE A 40 24.13 -7.04 -8.49
C PHE A 40 24.13 -7.85 -9.79
N PHE A 41 24.48 -7.25 -10.92
CA PHE A 41 24.40 -7.85 -12.24
C PHE A 41 25.78 -7.84 -12.89
N VAL A 42 26.25 -9.03 -13.27
CA VAL A 42 27.47 -9.17 -14.08
C VAL A 42 27.09 -8.81 -15.52
N SER A 43 27.26 -7.53 -15.87
CA SER A 43 27.03 -7.07 -17.25
C SER A 43 28.23 -7.40 -18.13
N GLU A 44 28.04 -8.23 -19.15
CA GLU A 44 29.09 -8.60 -20.12
C GLU A 44 29.59 -7.40 -20.95
N ASP A 45 28.74 -6.38 -21.16
CA ASP A 45 29.02 -5.24 -22.06
C ASP A 45 29.34 -3.91 -21.34
N GLY A 46 29.45 -3.89 -20.00
CA GLY A 46 29.82 -2.69 -19.23
C GLY A 46 28.77 -1.56 -19.15
N GLU A 47 27.75 -1.56 -20.01
CA GLU A 47 26.64 -0.62 -19.94
C GLU A 47 25.47 -1.20 -19.14
N CYS A 48 25.23 -0.65 -17.95
CA CYS A 48 24.01 -0.94 -17.20
C CYS A 48 22.85 -0.08 -17.72
N ALA A 49 22.29 -0.49 -18.85
CA ALA A 49 21.11 0.13 -19.45
C ALA A 49 19.85 -0.70 -19.19
N LEU A 50 18.69 -0.02 -19.18
CA LEU A 50 17.39 -0.68 -19.17
C LEU A 50 17.13 -1.28 -20.55
N ASP A 51 16.91 -2.60 -20.58
CA ASP A 51 16.56 -3.30 -21.81
C ASP A 51 15.18 -2.85 -22.32
N SER A 52 14.92 -2.99 -23.62
CA SER A 52 13.65 -2.56 -24.23
C SER A 52 12.45 -3.27 -23.60
N ARG A 53 12.57 -4.56 -23.26
CA ARG A 53 11.51 -5.28 -22.56
C ARG A 53 11.30 -4.81 -21.12
N GLU A 54 12.38 -4.47 -20.42
CA GLU A 54 12.29 -3.91 -19.06
C GLU A 54 11.57 -2.56 -19.08
N ARG A 55 11.88 -1.72 -20.07
CA ARG A 55 11.20 -0.44 -20.30
C ARG A 55 9.71 -0.62 -20.62
N GLU A 56 9.34 -1.60 -21.45
CA GLU A 56 7.94 -1.93 -21.74
C GLU A 56 7.17 -2.30 -20.47
N ILE A 57 7.76 -3.13 -19.60
CA ILE A 57 7.15 -3.53 -18.32
C ILE A 57 6.96 -2.32 -17.39
N LEU A 58 7.96 -1.43 -17.30
CA LEU A 58 7.87 -0.21 -16.50
C LEU A 58 6.80 0.77 -17.01
N ILE A 59 6.66 0.90 -18.33
CA ILE A 59 5.59 1.70 -18.94
C ILE A 59 4.23 1.08 -18.62
N PHE A 60 4.10 -0.25 -18.74
CA PHE A 60 2.87 -0.96 -18.40
C PHE A 60 2.48 -0.78 -16.93
N LEU A 61 3.47 -0.83 -16.02
CA LEU A 61 3.28 -0.52 -14.61
C LEU A 61 2.73 0.90 -14.41
N ALA A 62 3.32 1.91 -15.06
CA ALA A 62 2.86 3.29 -14.96
C ALA A 62 1.40 3.45 -15.45
N VAL A 63 1.03 2.78 -16.54
CA VAL A 63 -0.35 2.78 -17.06
C VAL A 63 -1.32 2.12 -16.07
N ILE A 64 -0.95 0.97 -15.49
CA ILE A 64 -1.79 0.30 -14.49
C ILE A 64 -1.99 1.16 -13.26
N ILE A 65 -0.92 1.78 -12.73
CA ILE A 65 -1.00 2.67 -11.57
C ILE A 65 -1.93 3.84 -11.87
N ALA A 66 -1.79 4.49 -13.02
CA ALA A 66 -2.65 5.60 -13.41
C ALA A 66 -4.12 5.17 -13.57
N TRP A 67 -4.37 4.01 -14.18
CA TRP A 67 -5.73 3.51 -14.38
C TRP A 67 -6.40 3.08 -13.07
N LYS A 68 -5.74 2.24 -12.28
CA LYS A 68 -6.26 1.79 -10.98
C LYS A 68 -6.37 2.95 -10.00
N GLY A 69 -5.47 3.92 -10.10
CA GLY A 69 -5.46 5.13 -9.30
C GLY A 69 -6.74 5.95 -9.38
N ARG A 70 -7.36 6.03 -10.56
CA ARG A 70 -8.63 6.73 -10.76
C ARG A 70 -9.80 6.15 -9.96
N LYS A 71 -9.70 4.88 -9.54
CA LYS A 71 -10.73 4.19 -8.75
C LYS A 71 -10.46 4.23 -7.24
N ALA A 72 -9.33 4.79 -6.81
CA ALA A 72 -9.01 4.88 -5.40
C ALA A 72 -9.91 5.91 -4.71
N THR A 73 -10.62 5.47 -3.67
CA THR A 73 -11.51 6.30 -2.86
C THR A 73 -10.76 7.19 -1.88
N ASN A 74 -9.57 6.76 -1.44
CA ASN A 74 -8.74 7.42 -0.43
C ASN A 74 -7.26 7.42 -0.83
N TYR A 75 -6.48 8.37 -0.30
CA TYR A 75 -5.03 8.45 -0.58
C TYR A 75 -4.25 7.20 -0.13
N LEU A 76 -4.65 6.59 1.00
CA LEU A 76 -4.10 5.33 1.51
C LEU A 76 -4.31 4.18 0.51
N HIS A 77 -5.53 4.08 -0.04
CA HIS A 77 -5.86 3.11 -1.07
C HIS A 77 -5.00 3.31 -2.33
N TYR A 78 -4.79 4.56 -2.73
CA TYR A 78 -3.91 4.89 -3.87
C TYR A 78 -2.45 4.44 -3.63
N ILE A 79 -1.87 4.76 -2.47
CA ILE A 79 -0.50 4.38 -2.11
C ILE A 79 -0.34 2.85 -2.04
N ASN A 80 -1.30 2.14 -1.44
CA ASN A 80 -1.24 0.68 -1.36
C ASN A 80 -1.29 0.03 -2.75
N ASN A 81 -2.11 0.56 -3.67
CA ASN A 81 -2.13 0.09 -5.05
C ASN A 81 -0.78 0.31 -5.73
N ILE A 82 -0.14 1.47 -5.54
CA ILE A 82 1.23 1.71 -6.06
C ILE A 82 2.19 0.66 -5.55
N PHE A 83 2.25 0.42 -4.24
CA PHE A 83 3.15 -0.57 -3.66
C PHE A 83 2.89 -1.99 -4.17
N LEU A 84 1.61 -2.40 -4.27
CA LEU A 84 1.23 -3.71 -4.76
C LEU A 84 1.71 -3.94 -6.20
N PHE A 85 1.33 -3.04 -7.13
CA PHE A 85 1.68 -3.20 -8.54
C PHE A 85 3.18 -3.05 -8.77
N SER A 86 3.86 -2.16 -8.03
CA SER A 86 5.31 -1.97 -8.17
C SER A 86 6.09 -3.18 -7.69
N LYS A 87 5.70 -3.82 -6.59
CA LYS A 87 6.31 -5.09 -6.14
C LYS A 87 6.13 -6.21 -7.14
N ILE A 88 4.91 -6.36 -7.69
CA ILE A 88 4.63 -7.40 -8.70
C ILE A 88 5.50 -7.18 -9.95
N ALA A 89 5.58 -5.94 -10.43
CA ALA A 89 6.45 -5.59 -11.55
C ALA A 89 7.93 -5.83 -11.23
N ASN A 90 8.41 -5.43 -10.05
CA ASN A 90 9.80 -5.64 -9.64
C ASN A 90 10.13 -7.14 -9.51
N ILE A 91 9.23 -7.97 -8.99
CA ILE A 91 9.41 -9.43 -8.98
C ILE A 91 9.59 -9.95 -10.41
N ALA A 92 8.73 -9.55 -11.35
CA ALA A 92 8.84 -9.97 -12.74
C ALA A 92 10.13 -9.48 -13.41
N LEU A 93 10.54 -8.24 -13.13
CA LEU A 93 11.75 -7.62 -13.65
C LEU A 93 13.01 -8.30 -13.11
N PHE A 94 13.10 -8.54 -11.80
CA PHE A 94 14.24 -9.23 -11.20
C PHE A 94 14.32 -10.69 -11.65
N LEU A 95 13.20 -11.43 -11.69
CA LEU A 95 13.20 -12.82 -12.20
C LEU A 95 13.62 -12.90 -13.67
N ARG A 96 13.32 -11.88 -14.46
CA ARG A 96 13.77 -11.77 -15.85
C ARG A 96 15.26 -11.44 -15.96
N ALA A 97 15.76 -10.54 -15.11
CA ALA A 97 17.15 -10.11 -15.14
C ALA A 97 18.09 -11.22 -14.63
N ASP A 98 17.78 -11.78 -13.46
CA ASP A 98 18.48 -12.93 -12.88
C ASP A 98 17.52 -13.69 -11.94
N ALA A 99 17.27 -14.97 -12.24
CA ALA A 99 16.35 -15.79 -11.49
C ALA A 99 16.72 -15.89 -9.99
N PHE A 100 18.01 -15.94 -9.65
CA PHE A 100 18.47 -16.05 -8.27
C PHE A 100 18.17 -14.76 -7.48
N ILE A 101 18.50 -13.60 -8.07
CA ILE A 101 18.23 -12.29 -7.46
C ILE A 101 16.71 -12.06 -7.35
N GLY A 102 15.94 -12.48 -8.35
CA GLY A 102 14.49 -12.44 -8.32
C GLY A 102 13.87 -13.25 -7.19
N VAL A 103 14.39 -14.46 -6.93
CA VAL A 103 13.94 -15.29 -5.79
C VAL A 103 14.30 -14.62 -4.46
N ILE A 104 15.50 -14.06 -4.32
CA ILE A 104 15.89 -13.32 -3.10
C ILE A 104 14.97 -12.13 -2.87
N TYR A 105 14.71 -11.32 -3.91
CA TYR A 105 13.82 -10.17 -3.80
C TYR A 105 12.40 -10.60 -3.40
N LEU A 106 11.88 -11.68 -3.99
CA LEU A 106 10.58 -12.24 -3.63
C LEU A 106 10.53 -12.64 -2.14
N LEU A 107 11.56 -13.30 -1.62
CA LEU A 107 11.63 -13.67 -0.21
C LEU A 107 11.64 -12.42 0.70
N ILE A 108 12.40 -11.39 0.35
CA ILE A 108 12.43 -10.12 1.10
C ILE A 108 11.03 -9.48 1.11
N VAL A 109 10.35 -9.43 -0.04
CA VAL A 109 8.98 -8.89 -0.13
C VAL A 109 8.02 -9.64 0.79
N VAL A 110 8.09 -10.98 0.82
CA VAL A 110 7.26 -11.81 1.70
C VAL A 110 7.57 -11.50 3.17
N VAL A 111 8.85 -11.47 3.56
CA VAL A 111 9.27 -11.20 4.94
C VAL A 111 8.77 -9.82 5.39
N VAL A 112 8.97 -8.78 4.58
CA VAL A 112 8.54 -7.42 4.92
C VAL A 112 7.03 -7.32 5.04
N THR A 113 6.28 -7.96 4.13
CA THR A 113 4.81 -7.93 4.17
C THR A 113 4.23 -8.69 5.38
N VAL A 114 4.91 -9.75 5.86
CA VAL A 114 4.49 -10.48 7.07
C VAL A 114 4.86 -9.73 8.35
N LEU A 115 6.07 -9.20 8.44
CA LEU A 115 6.56 -8.52 9.64
C LEU A 115 5.95 -7.13 9.83
N VAL A 116 5.61 -6.45 8.74
CA VAL A 116 5.12 -5.08 8.76
C VAL A 116 3.77 -5.02 8.04
N PRO A 117 2.67 -5.34 8.75
CA PRO A 117 1.34 -5.28 8.18
C PRO A 117 0.92 -3.83 7.88
N GLU A 118 -0.11 -3.69 7.04
CA GLU A 118 -0.72 -2.40 6.74
C GLU A 118 -1.22 -1.71 8.03
N PRO A 119 -0.91 -0.42 8.26
CA PRO A 119 -1.37 0.29 9.44
C PRO A 119 -2.89 0.42 9.46
N ILE A 120 -3.52 -0.06 10.52
CA ILE A 120 -4.96 0.10 10.75
C ILE A 120 -5.19 1.51 11.31
N TYR A 121 -6.26 2.17 10.86
CA TYR A 121 -6.66 3.47 11.40
C TYR A 121 -6.78 3.38 12.93
N SER A 122 -6.01 4.21 13.63
CA SER A 122 -5.92 4.22 15.10
C SER A 122 -6.29 5.60 15.68
N GLY A 123 -7.14 6.35 14.98
CA GLY A 123 -7.58 7.67 15.42
C GLY A 123 -8.66 7.60 16.50
N PRO A 124 -8.98 8.74 17.15
CA PRO A 124 -10.16 8.83 18.02
C PRO A 124 -11.42 8.51 17.21
N GLU A 125 -12.21 7.56 17.70
CA GLU A 125 -13.48 7.18 17.08
C GLU A 125 -14.55 7.07 18.17
N LYS A 126 -15.75 7.60 17.91
CA LYS A 126 -16.92 7.46 18.79
C LYS A 126 -17.88 6.44 18.18
N ILE A 127 -17.33 5.28 17.82
CA ILE A 127 -18.04 4.19 17.16
C ILE A 127 -18.37 3.11 18.20
N THR A 128 -19.62 2.67 18.24
CA THR A 128 -20.02 1.47 18.97
C THR A 128 -20.08 0.29 18.02
N TYR A 129 -19.34 -0.77 18.34
CA TYR A 129 -19.34 -2.01 17.57
C TYR A 129 -20.47 -2.90 18.09
N PHE A 130 -21.35 -3.31 17.18
CA PHE A 130 -22.44 -4.23 17.50
C PHE A 130 -22.21 -5.59 16.85
N GLN A 131 -22.55 -6.66 17.58
CA GLN A 131 -22.50 -8.02 17.04
C GLN A 131 -23.87 -8.71 17.22
N GLY A 132 -24.44 -9.21 16.13
CA GLY A 132 -25.68 -9.97 16.16
C GLY A 132 -26.91 -9.14 16.57
N VAL A 133 -27.60 -9.60 17.61
CA VAL A 133 -28.93 -9.07 18.01
C VAL A 133 -28.87 -7.74 18.79
N GLU A 134 -27.72 -7.40 19.36
CA GLU A 134 -27.54 -6.20 20.18
C GLU A 134 -27.90 -4.90 19.45
N LEU A 135 -27.67 -4.87 18.12
CA LEU A 135 -28.03 -3.72 17.28
C LEU A 135 -29.54 -3.45 17.30
N PHE A 136 -30.35 -4.51 17.24
CA PHE A 136 -31.80 -4.38 17.19
C PHE A 136 -32.38 -3.99 18.55
N ASP A 137 -31.76 -4.42 19.64
CA ASP A 137 -32.16 -4.04 21.00
C ASP A 137 -31.94 -2.53 21.21
N GLU A 138 -30.79 -1.99 20.80
CA GLU A 138 -30.51 -0.56 20.92
C GLU A 138 -31.41 0.29 20.01
N LEU A 139 -31.67 -0.17 18.78
CA LEU A 139 -32.56 0.51 17.83
C LEU A 139 -34.03 0.54 18.31
N ASN A 140 -34.46 -0.46 19.09
CA ASN A 140 -35.79 -0.48 19.68
C ASN A 140 -35.91 0.42 20.91
N LYS A 141 -34.81 0.59 21.65
CA LYS A 141 -34.75 1.39 22.87
C LYS A 141 -34.81 2.89 22.59
N ASP A 142 -34.09 3.37 21.57
CA ASP A 142 -34.08 4.79 21.21
C ASP A 142 -34.61 5.04 19.80
N ARG A 143 -35.88 5.46 19.72
CA ARG A 143 -36.54 5.79 18.43
C ARG A 143 -36.47 7.27 18.04
N LYS A 144 -35.84 8.12 18.87
CA LYS A 144 -35.75 9.57 18.62
C LYS A 144 -34.43 9.97 17.96
N SER A 145 -33.40 9.15 18.08
CA SER A 145 -32.07 9.38 17.51
C SER A 145 -31.96 8.86 16.07
N ILE A 146 -31.15 9.52 15.24
CA ILE A 146 -30.81 9.07 13.89
C ILE A 146 -29.52 8.26 13.98
N PHE A 147 -29.57 7.00 13.58
CA PHE A 147 -28.40 6.11 13.54
C PHE A 147 -27.82 6.05 12.13
N ILE A 148 -26.49 6.19 12.03
CA ILE A 148 -25.74 5.86 10.83
C ILE A 148 -25.01 4.55 11.12
N ILE A 149 -25.38 3.49 10.39
CA ILE A 149 -24.87 2.13 10.62
C ILE A 149 -24.04 1.72 9.42
N GLN A 150 -22.79 1.31 9.67
CA GLN A 150 -21.91 0.74 8.65
C GLN A 150 -21.77 -0.77 8.85
N PHE A 151 -22.31 -1.54 7.92
CA PHE A 151 -21.98 -2.97 7.82
C PHE A 151 -20.62 -3.12 7.15
N TYR A 152 -19.70 -3.79 7.83
CA TYR A 152 -18.33 -3.97 7.35
C TYR A 152 -17.85 -5.40 7.56
N THR A 153 -16.76 -5.74 6.88
CA THR A 153 -16.01 -6.97 7.13
C THR A 153 -14.55 -6.62 7.37
N THR A 154 -13.85 -7.41 8.19
CA THR A 154 -12.46 -7.14 8.56
C THR A 154 -11.45 -7.50 7.47
N TRP A 155 -11.87 -8.27 6.47
CA TRP A 155 -11.00 -8.77 5.39
C TRP A 155 -11.20 -8.02 4.07
N SER A 156 -12.32 -7.31 3.88
CA SER A 156 -12.55 -6.55 2.65
C SER A 156 -11.67 -5.29 2.62
N PRO A 157 -10.84 -5.10 1.58
CA PRO A 157 -10.00 -3.92 1.45
C PRO A 157 -10.83 -2.63 1.32
N GLU A 158 -11.97 -2.69 0.61
CA GLU A 158 -12.89 -1.55 0.49
C GLU A 158 -13.46 -1.11 1.84
N CYS A 159 -13.78 -2.07 2.72
CA CYS A 159 -14.24 -1.78 4.08
C CYS A 159 -13.12 -1.12 4.91
N LYS A 160 -11.90 -1.68 4.87
CA LYS A 160 -10.73 -1.10 5.57
C LYS A 160 -10.45 0.33 5.13
N HIS A 161 -10.61 0.62 3.84
CA HIS A 161 -10.44 1.97 3.31
C HIS A 161 -11.58 2.90 3.72
N ALA A 162 -12.80 2.42 3.91
CA ALA A 162 -13.93 3.23 4.36
C ALA A 162 -13.92 3.53 5.87
N THR A 163 -13.33 2.65 6.70
CA THR A 163 -13.21 2.82 8.16
C THR A 163 -12.72 4.21 8.61
N PRO A 164 -11.59 4.77 8.10
CA PRO A 164 -11.13 6.09 8.53
C PRO A 164 -12.12 7.22 8.23
N VAL A 165 -12.87 7.12 7.12
CA VAL A 165 -13.89 8.11 6.76
C VAL A 165 -15.07 8.02 7.72
N PHE A 166 -15.49 6.81 8.06
CA PHE A 166 -16.58 6.57 9.00
C PHE A 166 -16.21 7.03 10.42
N ALA A 167 -14.99 6.77 10.87
CA ALA A 167 -14.47 7.26 12.16
C ALA A 167 -14.47 8.80 12.23
N GLN A 168 -14.02 9.48 11.18
CA GLN A 168 -14.08 10.95 11.12
C GLN A 168 -15.51 11.51 11.16
N LEU A 169 -16.47 10.80 10.55
CA LEU A 169 -17.87 11.19 10.63
C LEU A 169 -18.44 11.01 12.04
N SER A 170 -17.97 10.02 12.80
CA SER A 170 -18.44 9.77 14.18
C SER A 170 -18.08 10.87 15.18
N GLU A 171 -17.06 11.68 14.87
CA GLU A 171 -16.64 12.80 15.72
C GLU A 171 -17.46 14.09 15.50
N ARG A 172 -18.21 14.17 14.40
CA ARG A 172 -19.03 15.35 14.04
C ARG A 172 -20.43 15.28 14.63
#